data_AF-A0A5M3YZZ2-F1
#
_entry.id   AF-A0A5M3YZZ2-F1
#
_cell.length_a   1.000
_cell.length_b   1.000
_cell.length_c   1.000
_cell.angle_alpha   90.00
_cell.angle_beta   90.00
_cell.angle_gamma   90.00
#
_symmetry.space_group_name_H-M   'P 1'
#
loop_
_entity.id
_entity.type
_entity.pdbx_description
1 polymer ?
#
loop_
_entity_poly.entity_id
_entity_poly.type
_entity_poly.pdbx_seq_one_letter_code
_entity_poly.pdbx_strand_id
1 'polypeptide(L)'
;MVQILLSGNGVKMDPLVSLYYTAPSCVLMNAIVVGYTEYSAFNWDAVYRTGPHVLLLNAMLGFMLNISIYLLIQKTSGLVMALVSIPKNIVLVLLSVAIWSTQISGIQIIGYSISLLALLYHAVGWEAINAQWEKLSGLWRESKSPEKEDSLLGNTTRENV
;
A
#
# COMPACT_ATOMS: atom_id res chain seq x y z
N MET A 1 -27.64 -4.45 4.75
CA MET A 1 -27.83 -5.05 3.41
C MET A 1 -26.81 -6.13 3.03
N VAL A 2 -25.87 -6.54 3.92
CA VAL A 2 -24.91 -7.62 3.64
C VAL A 2 -25.46 -9.03 3.95
N GLN A 3 -26.46 -9.17 4.84
CA GLN A 3 -27.03 -10.47 5.21
C GLN A 3 -28.09 -11.02 4.22
N ILE A 4 -28.78 -10.18 3.45
CA ILE A 4 -29.73 -10.64 2.42
C ILE A 4 -29.01 -11.24 1.19
N LEU A 5 -27.73 -10.92 1.00
CA LEU A 5 -26.89 -11.50 -0.05
C LEU A 5 -26.35 -12.91 0.30
N LEU A 6 -26.56 -13.40 1.53
CA LEU A 6 -26.05 -14.71 2.00
C LEU A 6 -27.12 -15.82 2.06
N SER A 7 -28.42 -15.50 1.94
CA SER A 7 -29.50 -16.48 2.17
C SER A 7 -30.25 -16.96 0.92
N GLY A 8 -29.89 -16.55 -0.29
CA GLY A 8 -30.69 -16.91 -1.46
C GLY A 8 -29.88 -17.01 -2.74
N ASN A 9 -29.28 -18.18 -2.95
CA ASN A 9 -28.68 -18.64 -4.19
C ASN A 9 -27.41 -17.90 -4.60
N GLY A 10 -26.37 -18.68 -4.89
CA GLY A 10 -25.13 -18.21 -5.48
C GLY A 10 -25.40 -17.50 -6.80
N VAL A 11 -25.65 -16.19 -6.73
CA VAL A 11 -25.50 -15.35 -7.90
C VAL A 11 -24.01 -15.32 -8.14
N LYS A 12 -23.58 -16.08 -9.16
CA LYS A 12 -22.35 -15.82 -9.89
C LYS A 12 -22.50 -14.39 -10.44
N MET A 13 -22.35 -13.38 -9.60
CA MET A 13 -22.21 -12.03 -10.09
C MET A 13 -20.80 -11.95 -10.62
N ASP A 14 -20.72 -12.11 -11.93
CA ASP A 14 -19.51 -11.82 -12.66
C ASP A 14 -19.12 -10.38 -12.27
N PRO A 15 -17.89 -10.13 -11.83
CA PRO A 15 -17.44 -8.82 -11.39
C PRO A 15 -17.71 -7.69 -12.40
N LEU A 16 -17.83 -8.03 -13.68
CA LEU A 16 -18.29 -7.14 -14.74
C LEU A 16 -19.74 -6.64 -14.55
N VAL A 17 -20.63 -7.50 -14.06
CA VAL A 17 -22.05 -7.18 -13.78
C VAL A 17 -22.16 -6.28 -12.55
N SER A 18 -21.39 -6.56 -11.49
CA SER A 18 -21.33 -5.67 -10.31
C SER A 18 -20.80 -4.28 -10.68
N LEU A 19 -19.80 -4.21 -11.58
CA LEU A 19 -19.32 -2.94 -12.16
C LEU A 19 -20.40 -2.23 -12.96
N TYR A 20 -21.15 -2.95 -13.80
CA TYR A 20 -22.22 -2.36 -14.61
C TYR A 20 -23.29 -1.67 -13.74
N TYR A 21 -23.61 -2.24 -12.57
CA TYR A 21 -24.54 -1.62 -11.61
C TYR A 21 -23.94 -0.43 -10.84
N THR A 22 -22.62 -0.36 -10.67
CA THR A 22 -21.92 0.71 -9.93
C THR A 22 -21.36 1.82 -10.83
N ALA A 23 -21.21 1.58 -12.13
CA ALA A 23 -20.83 2.57 -13.12
C ALA A 23 -21.74 3.82 -13.14
N PRO A 24 -23.09 3.71 -13.17
CA PRO A 24 -23.95 4.89 -13.19
C PRO A 24 -23.84 5.73 -11.92
N SER A 25 -23.68 5.11 -10.74
CA SER A 25 -23.48 5.88 -9.50
C SER A 25 -22.11 6.56 -9.47
N CYS A 26 -21.06 5.93 -10.00
CA CYS A 26 -19.73 6.54 -10.14
C CYS A 26 -19.76 7.76 -11.07
N VAL A 27 -20.40 7.66 -12.23
CA VAL A 27 -20.54 8.76 -13.18
C VAL A 27 -21.32 9.92 -12.55
N LEU A 28 -22.43 9.65 -11.87
CA LEU A 28 -23.21 10.69 -11.20
C LEU A 28 -22.41 11.39 -10.11
N MET A 29 -21.72 10.63 -9.25
CA MET A 29 -20.91 11.19 -8.17
C MET A 29 -19.75 12.03 -8.70
N ASN A 30 -19.06 11.53 -9.74
CA ASN A 30 -17.94 12.23 -10.36
C ASN A 30 -18.42 13.49 -11.10
N ALA A 31 -19.56 13.42 -11.81
CA ALA A 31 -20.16 14.58 -12.47
C ALA A 31 -20.55 15.69 -11.48
N ILE A 32 -21.04 15.33 -10.29
CA ILE A 32 -21.31 16.30 -9.22
C ILE A 32 -20.01 16.96 -8.77
N VAL A 33 -18.97 16.18 -8.45
CA VAL A 33 -17.68 16.71 -8.00
C VAL A 33 -17.05 17.61 -9.06
N VAL A 34 -16.98 17.16 -10.32
CA VAL A 34 -16.49 17.96 -11.46
C VAL A 34 -17.27 19.25 -11.63
N GLY A 35 -18.60 19.20 -11.47
CA GLY A 35 -19.46 20.38 -11.54
C GLY A 35 -19.11 21.43 -10.47
N TYR A 36 -18.70 21.01 -9.27
CA TYR A 36 -18.35 21.93 -8.19
C TYR A 36 -16.88 22.38 -8.20
N THR A 37 -15.93 21.53 -8.62
CA THR A 37 -14.49 21.84 -8.51
C THR A 37 -13.86 22.29 -9.82
N GLU A 38 -14.19 21.66 -10.93
CA GLU A 38 -13.47 21.81 -12.21
C GLU A 38 -14.17 22.77 -13.18
N TYR A 39 -15.48 23.01 -13.00
CA TYR A 39 -16.26 23.88 -13.90
C TYR A 39 -15.71 25.32 -14.00
N SER A 40 -15.09 25.83 -12.94
CA SER A 40 -14.52 27.20 -12.89
C SER A 40 -13.12 27.32 -13.52
N ALA A 41 -12.38 26.20 -13.64
CA ALA A 41 -10.99 26.19 -14.10
C ALA A 41 -10.82 25.59 -15.51
N PHE A 42 -11.91 25.14 -16.14
CA PHE A 42 -11.89 24.39 -17.38
C PHE A 42 -11.47 25.26 -18.57
N ASN A 43 -10.23 25.06 -19.03
CA ASN A 43 -9.69 25.71 -20.22
C ASN A 43 -9.49 24.67 -21.33
N TRP A 44 -10.13 24.89 -22.48
CA TRP A 44 -10.03 24.02 -23.66
C TRP A 44 -8.60 23.85 -24.19
N ASP A 45 -7.71 24.79 -23.88
CA ASP A 45 -6.29 24.77 -24.23
C ASP A 45 -5.52 23.63 -23.52
N ALA A 46 -5.90 23.28 -22.29
CA ALA A 46 -5.25 22.21 -21.52
C ALA A 46 -5.52 20.82 -22.12
N VAL A 47 -6.69 20.63 -22.73
CA VAL A 47 -7.09 19.38 -23.42
C VAL A 47 -6.24 19.20 -24.68
N TYR A 48 -6.02 20.27 -25.44
CA TYR A 48 -5.20 20.23 -26.65
C TYR A 48 -3.72 19.98 -26.34
N ARG A 49 -3.20 20.57 -25.26
CA ARG A 49 -1.79 20.40 -24.82
C ARG A 49 -1.49 19.01 -24.26
N THR A 50 -2.45 18.40 -23.57
CA THR A 50 -2.29 17.05 -23.00
C THR A 50 -2.44 15.97 -24.06
N GLY A 51 -3.21 16.26 -25.12
CA GLY A 51 -3.45 15.36 -26.24
C GLY A 51 -4.53 14.32 -25.94
N PRO A 52 -5.46 14.06 -26.88
CA PRO A 52 -6.57 13.14 -26.67
C PRO A 52 -6.12 11.70 -26.40
N HIS A 53 -4.96 11.29 -26.90
CA HIS A 53 -4.40 9.96 -26.64
C HIS A 53 -3.97 9.75 -25.19
N VAL A 54 -3.36 10.76 -24.56
CA VAL A 54 -2.93 10.67 -23.14
C VAL A 54 -4.15 10.70 -22.22
N LEU A 55 -5.15 11.52 -22.56
CA LEU A 55 -6.44 11.53 -21.87
C LEU A 55 -7.13 10.17 -21.95
N LEU A 56 -7.14 9.54 -23.12
CA LEU A 56 -7.73 8.21 -23.31
C LEU A 56 -6.95 7.13 -22.54
N LEU A 57 -5.62 7.14 -22.58
CA LEU A 57 -4.79 6.22 -21.80
C LEU A 57 -4.98 6.41 -20.29
N ASN A 58 -5.09 7.65 -19.81
CA ASN A 58 -5.37 7.95 -18.41
C ASN A 58 -6.75 7.41 -18.01
N ALA A 59 -7.77 7.65 -18.83
CA ALA A 59 -9.12 7.13 -18.61
C ALA A 59 -9.15 5.60 -18.60
N MET A 60 -8.42 4.94 -19.51
CA MET A 60 -8.31 3.47 -19.54
C MET A 60 -7.61 2.91 -18.31
N LEU A 61 -6.50 3.51 -17.87
CA LEU A 61 -5.80 3.11 -16.65
C LEU A 61 -6.69 3.31 -15.42
N GLY A 62 -7.37 4.46 -15.33
CA GLY A 62 -8.32 4.74 -14.26
C GLY A 62 -9.45 3.70 -14.24
N PHE A 63 -10.04 3.39 -15.40
CA PHE A 63 -11.07 2.37 -15.52
C PHE A 63 -10.58 0.97 -15.09
N MET A 64 -9.39 0.57 -15.55
CA MET A 64 -8.81 -0.73 -15.24
C MET A 64 -8.42 -0.87 -13.76
N LEU A 65 -7.97 0.21 -13.12
CA LEU A 65 -7.74 0.28 -11.68
C LEU A 65 -9.04 0.13 -10.90
N ASN A 66 -10.10 0.85 -11.30
CA ASN A 66 -11.42 0.72 -10.68
C ASN A 66 -11.94 -0.71 -10.77
N ILE A 67 -11.88 -1.33 -11.96
CA ILE A 67 -12.23 -2.75 -12.16
C ILE A 67 -11.41 -3.67 -11.25
N SER A 68 -10.09 -3.49 -11.21
CA SER A 68 -9.20 -4.33 -10.42
C SER A 68 -9.54 -4.29 -8.92
N ILE A 69 -9.91 -3.12 -8.40
CA ILE A 69 -10.31 -2.96 -7.00
C ILE A 69 -11.66 -3.66 -6.74
N TYR A 70 -12.65 -3.48 -7.60
CA TYR A 70 -13.95 -4.16 -7.46
C TYR A 70 -13.84 -5.68 -7.61
N LEU A 71 -12.95 -6.17 -8.49
CA LEU A 71 -12.60 -7.58 -8.62
C LEU A 71 -12.00 -8.12 -7.33
N LEU A 72 -11.05 -7.37 -6.75
CA LEU A 72 -10.39 -7.74 -5.51
C LEU A 72 -11.41 -7.81 -4.37
N ILE A 73 -12.30 -6.83 -4.24
CA ILE A 73 -13.37 -6.80 -3.23
C ILE A 73 -14.27 -8.04 -3.33
N GLN A 74 -14.69 -8.41 -4.54
CA GLN A 74 -15.61 -9.54 -4.73
C GLN A 74 -14.94 -10.89 -4.44
N LYS A 75 -13.61 -10.96 -4.55
CA LYS A 75 -12.82 -12.17 -4.26
C LYS A 75 -12.30 -12.21 -2.82
N THR A 76 -12.50 -11.15 -2.04
CA THR A 76 -11.83 -10.93 -0.76
C THR A 76 -12.85 -10.58 0.33
N SER A 77 -12.73 -11.17 1.52
CA SER A 77 -13.61 -10.83 2.66
C SER A 77 -13.45 -9.35 3.05
N GLY A 78 -14.53 -8.72 3.52
CA GLY A 78 -14.52 -7.30 3.94
C GLY A 78 -13.43 -6.96 4.97
N LEU A 79 -13.02 -7.94 5.79
CA LEU A 79 -11.89 -7.81 6.71
C LEU A 79 -10.55 -7.64 5.99
N VAL A 80 -10.30 -8.42 4.95
CA VAL A 80 -9.05 -8.35 4.19
C VAL A 80 -8.99 -7.08 3.34
N MET A 81 -10.12 -6.56 2.85
CA MET A 81 -10.17 -5.24 2.21
C MET A 81 -9.79 -4.10 3.17
N ALA A 82 -10.25 -4.15 4.42
CA ALA A 82 -9.85 -3.19 5.45
C ALA A 82 -8.34 -3.32 5.77
N LEU A 83 -7.83 -4.54 5.87
CA LEU A 83 -6.40 -4.79 6.13
C LEU A 83 -5.50 -4.38 4.98
N VAL A 84 -5.88 -4.62 3.72
CA VAL A 84 -5.12 -4.25 2.52
C VAL A 84 -5.07 -2.73 2.31
N SER A 85 -6.05 -1.99 2.83
CA SER A 85 -6.06 -0.53 2.75
C SER A 85 -4.88 0.12 3.51
N ILE A 86 -4.44 -0.49 4.61
CA ILE A 86 -3.34 -0.01 5.46
C ILE A 86 -1.99 -0.03 4.72
N PRO A 87 -1.49 -1.17 4.21
CA PRO A 87 -0.23 -1.22 3.48
C PRO A 87 -0.32 -0.47 2.15
N LYS A 88 -1.47 -0.45 1.47
CA LYS A 88 -1.67 0.36 0.25
C LYS A 88 -1.34 1.84 0.53
N ASN A 89 -1.86 2.40 1.61
CA ASN A 89 -1.59 3.80 1.96
C ASN A 89 -0.12 4.04 2.34
N ILE A 90 0.51 3.09 3.05
CA ILE A 90 1.93 3.19 3.40
C ILE A 90 2.79 3.17 2.14
N VAL A 91 2.56 2.21 1.23
CA VAL A 91 3.28 2.10 -0.05
C VAL A 91 3.07 3.34 -0.91
N LEU A 92 1.83 3.86 -0.96
CA LEU A 92 1.52 5.08 -1.71
C LEU A 92 2.32 6.28 -1.19
N VAL A 93 2.49 6.41 0.12
CA VAL A 93 3.27 7.51 0.70
C VAL A 93 4.77 7.31 0.51
N LEU A 94 5.28 6.09 0.70
CA LEU A 94 6.69 5.79 0.45
C LEU A 94 7.07 6.06 -1.01
N LEU A 95 6.23 5.66 -1.97
CA LEU A 95 6.42 5.98 -3.38
C LEU A 95 6.35 7.49 -3.65
N SER A 96 5.42 8.20 -3.00
CA SER A 96 5.32 9.67 -3.10
C SER A 96 6.60 10.36 -2.64
N VAL A 97 7.16 9.94 -1.50
CA VAL A 97 8.43 10.45 -0.97
C VAL A 97 9.60 10.07 -1.88
N ALA A 98 9.64 8.84 -2.38
CA ALA A 98 10.72 8.36 -3.23
C ALA A 98 10.79 9.09 -4.59
N ILE A 99 9.64 9.43 -5.18
CA ILE A 99 9.58 10.07 -6.50
C ILE A 99 9.71 11.60 -6.42
N TRP A 100 9.09 12.23 -5.42
CA TRP A 100 9.02 13.70 -5.33
C TRP A 100 9.83 14.32 -4.19
N SER A 101 10.52 13.51 -3.37
CA SER A 101 11.30 13.98 -2.21
C SER A 101 10.52 14.96 -1.32
N THR A 102 9.22 14.71 -1.17
CA THR A 102 8.29 15.60 -0.48
C THR A 102 8.63 15.68 1.02
N GLN A 103 8.61 16.89 1.60
CA GLN A 103 8.83 17.06 3.03
C GLN A 103 7.72 16.38 3.85
N ILE A 104 8.10 15.35 4.61
CA ILE A 104 7.20 14.58 5.46
C ILE A 104 6.97 15.36 6.76
N SER A 105 5.70 15.56 7.13
CA SER A 105 5.36 16.15 8.43
C SER A 105 5.67 15.16 9.56
N GLY A 106 6.22 15.63 10.68
CA GLY A 106 6.59 14.76 11.81
C GLY A 106 5.44 13.89 12.34
N ILE A 107 4.20 14.37 12.22
CA ILE A 107 3.00 13.61 12.60
C ILE A 107 2.76 12.38 11.71
N GLN A 108 3.14 12.47 10.42
CA GLN A 108 3.02 11.35 9.48
C GLN A 108 4.01 10.24 9.81
N ILE A 109 5.23 10.58 10.23
CA ILE A 109 6.25 9.61 10.64
C ILE A 109 5.73 8.78 11.82
N ILE A 110 5.15 9.43 12.82
CA ILE A 110 4.56 8.76 13.99
C ILE A 110 3.39 7.86 13.55
N GLY A 111 2.48 8.37 12.71
CA GLY A 111 1.34 7.60 12.20
C GLY A 111 1.74 6.36 11.38
N TYR A 112 2.78 6.46 10.54
CA TYR A 112 3.29 5.31 9.79
C TYR A 112 3.97 4.28 10.68
N SER A 113 4.70 4.74 11.71
CA SER A 113 5.37 3.85 12.67
C SER A 113 4.35 3.00 13.44
N ILE A 114 3.26 3.61 13.91
CA ILE A 114 2.15 2.92 14.59
C ILE A 114 1.43 1.96 13.63
N SER A 115 1.18 2.38 12.39
CA SER A 115 0.52 1.55 11.38
C SER A 115 1.37 0.34 10.99
N LEU A 116 2.70 0.49 10.90
CA LEU A 116 3.64 -0.61 10.67
C LEU A 116 3.63 -1.62 11.81
N LEU A 117 3.61 -1.15 13.07
CA LEU A 117 3.52 -2.02 14.24
C LEU A 117 2.19 -2.80 14.26
N ALA A 118 1.07 -2.13 13.98
CA ALA A 118 -0.24 -2.77 13.90
C ALA A 118 -0.31 -3.80 12.76
N LEU A 119 0.28 -3.49 11.59
CA LEU A 119 0.35 -4.41 10.46
C LEU A 119 1.24 -5.62 10.76
N LEU A 120 2.41 -5.42 11.38
CA LEU A 120 3.31 -6.51 11.77
C LEU A 120 2.62 -7.48 12.74
N TYR A 121 1.96 -6.95 13.77
CA TYR A 121 1.23 -7.76 14.74
C TYR A 121 0.13 -8.60 14.08
N HIS A 122 -0.58 -8.04 13.09
CA HIS A 122 -1.70 -8.70 12.44
C HIS A 122 -1.31 -9.65 11.28
N ALA A 123 -0.34 -9.27 10.45
CA ALA A 123 -0.01 -9.99 9.22
C ALA A 123 0.97 -11.14 9.42
N VAL A 124 1.88 -11.02 10.39
CA VAL A 124 2.99 -11.97 10.59
C VAL A 124 2.67 -12.97 11.72
N GLY A 125 1.76 -12.61 12.63
CA GLY A 125 1.54 -13.37 13.85
C GLY A 125 2.76 -13.30 14.78
N TRP A 126 2.55 -13.54 16.06
CA TRP A 126 3.60 -13.41 17.09
C TRP A 126 4.83 -14.31 16.81
N GLU A 127 4.63 -15.45 16.14
CA GLU A 127 5.68 -16.43 15.88
C GLU A 127 6.72 -15.97 14.85
N ALA A 128 6.30 -15.39 13.74
CA ALA A 128 7.25 -14.93 12.72
C ALA A 128 7.90 -13.59 13.09
N ILE A 129 7.31 -12.80 13.99
CA ILE A 129 7.98 -11.64 14.63
C ILE A 129 9.14 -12.13 15.50
N ASN A 130 8.91 -13.15 16.34
CA ASN A 130 9.96 -13.72 17.18
C ASN A 130 11.08 -14.34 16.34
N ALA A 131 10.77 -15.05 15.26
CA ALA A 131 11.77 -15.60 14.35
C ALA A 131 12.67 -14.53 13.70
N GLN A 132 12.09 -13.38 13.32
CA GLN A 132 12.86 -12.25 12.77
C GLN A 132 13.72 -11.57 13.85
N TRP A 133 13.20 -11.46 15.08
CA TRP A 133 13.93 -10.91 16.22
C TRP A 133 15.12 -11.78 16.63
N GLU A 134 14.97 -13.10 16.61
CA GLU A 134 16.08 -14.03 16.84
C GLU A 134 17.16 -13.93 15.76
N LYS A 135 16.75 -13.81 14.49
CA LYS A 135 17.70 -13.62 13.38
C LYS A 135 18.47 -12.30 13.49
N LEU A 136 17.79 -11.21 13.87
CA LEU A 136 18.40 -9.89 14.03
C LEU A 136 19.31 -9.82 15.27
N SER A 137 18.88 -10.40 16.39
CA SER A 137 19.69 -10.47 17.61
C SER A 137 20.90 -11.39 17.45
N GLY A 138 20.81 -12.43 16.61
CA GLY A 138 21.95 -13.25 16.19
C GLY A 138 23.01 -12.45 15.44
N LEU A 139 22.61 -11.60 14.48
CA LEU A 139 23.53 -10.71 13.75
C LEU A 139 24.18 -9.66 14.66
N TRP A 140 23.44 -9.14 15.65
CA TRP A 140 23.99 -8.26 16.68
C TRP A 140 24.99 -8.97 17.61
N ARG A 141 24.81 -10.28 17.85
CA ARG A 141 25.72 -11.11 18.64
C ARG A 141 27.00 -11.43 17.87
N GLU A 142 26.87 -11.70 16.57
CA GLU A 142 27.98 -11.89 15.62
C GLU A 142 28.83 -10.61 15.54
N SER A 143 28.20 -9.44 15.38
CA SER A 143 28.88 -8.14 15.34
C SER A 143 29.62 -7.78 16.62
N LYS A 144 29.27 -8.39 17.76
CA LYS A 144 29.93 -8.16 19.05
C LYS A 144 31.08 -9.14 19.31
N SER A 145 31.25 -10.15 18.45
CA SER A 145 32.28 -11.19 18.57
C SER A 145 33.65 -10.92 17.89
N PRO A 146 33.87 -9.97 16.96
CA PRO A 146 35.17 -9.86 16.28
C PRO A 146 36.26 -9.14 17.10
N GLU A 147 35.93 -8.47 18.22
CA GLU A 147 36.94 -7.66 18.94
C GLU A 147 37.73 -8.43 20.02
N LYS A 148 37.28 -9.64 20.40
CA LYS A 148 37.97 -10.43 21.45
C LYS A 148 38.96 -11.47 20.93
N GLU A 149 38.99 -11.74 19.62
CA GLU A 149 39.92 -12.75 19.06
C GLU A 149 41.26 -12.12 18.60
N ASP A 150 41.24 -10.88 18.11
CA ASP A 150 42.47 -10.16 17.71
C ASP A 150 43.34 -9.71 18.88
N SER A 151 42.76 -9.49 20.06
CA SER A 151 43.52 -9.16 21.27
C SER A 151 44.25 -10.39 21.88
N LEU A 152 43.81 -11.61 21.55
CA LEU A 152 44.50 -12.84 21.99
C LEU A 152 45.59 -13.26 21.00
N LEU A 153 45.41 -13.06 19.69
CA LEU A 153 46.45 -13.33 18.68
C LEU A 153 47.57 -12.27 18.67
N GLY A 154 47.24 -11.02 19.04
CA GLY A 154 48.22 -9.93 19.16
C GLY A 154 49.14 -10.07 20.38
N ASN A 155 48.71 -10.75 21.45
CA ASN A 155 49.53 -10.94 22.65
C ASN A 155 50.45 -12.16 22.52
N THR A 156 49.99 -13.26 21.91
CA THR A 156 50.82 -14.46 21.69
C THR A 156 51.97 -14.25 20.68
N THR A 157 51.81 -13.33 19.73
CA THR A 157 52.87 -13.06 18.73
C THR A 157 53.98 -12.17 19.29
N ARG A 158 53.74 -11.42 20.38
CA ARG A 158 54.74 -10.56 21.04
C ARG A 158 55.56 -11.26 22.12
N GLU A 159 55.19 -12.47 22.54
CA GLU A 159 55.98 -13.27 23.49
C GLU A 159 57.01 -14.20 22.82
N ASN A 160 57.06 -14.26 21.49
CA ASN A 160 57.93 -15.19 20.74
C ASN A 160 58.98 -14.50 19.82
N VAL A 161 59.28 -13.22 20.04
CA VAL A 161 60.39 -12.49 19.37
C VAL A 161 61.18 -11.72 20.43
#